data_AF-A0A221W484-F1
#
_entry.id   AF-A0A221W484-F1
#
_cell.length_a   1.000
_cell.length_b   1.000
_cell.length_c   1.000
_cell.angle_alpha   90.00
_cell.angle_beta   90.00
_cell.angle_gamma   90.00
#
_symmetry.space_group_name_H-M   'P 1'
#
loop_
_entity.id
_entity.type
_entity.pdbx_description
1 polymer ?
#
loop_
_entity_poly.entity_id
_entity_poly.type
_entity_poly.pdbx_seq_one_letter_code
_entity_poly.pdbx_strand_id
1 'polypeptide(L)'
;MSDAPLLDEMIVKGHRPRVAMIVKIDEVFHHRSKAFLRSALRNPETWHPDAVPSRPRIAKGLYRPEPDPAELEAHYRPAYAETRH
;
A
#
# COMPACT_ATOMS: atom_id res chain seq x y z
N MET A 1 29.97 9.64 -0.39
CA MET A 1 30.08 10.93 0.32
C MET A 1 29.19 11.99 -0.37
N SER A 2 27.89 11.73 -0.51
CA SER A 2 27.00 12.55 -1.37
C SER A 2 25.63 12.90 -0.76
N ASP A 3 25.35 12.58 0.51
CA ASP A 3 24.06 12.87 1.15
C ASP A 3 24.07 14.13 2.04
N ALA A 4 25.26 14.70 2.27
CA ALA A 4 25.43 15.83 3.19
C ALA A 4 24.65 17.10 2.76
N PRO A 5 24.63 17.51 1.48
CA PRO A 5 23.92 18.73 1.07
C PRO A 5 22.41 18.68 1.33
N LEU A 6 21.76 17.54 1.06
CA LEU A 6 20.31 17.41 1.25
C LEU A 6 19.90 17.56 2.73
N LEU A 7 20.66 16.98 3.64
CA LEU A 7 20.36 17.07 5.07
C LEU A 7 20.56 18.50 5.61
N ASP A 8 21.49 19.26 5.01
CA ASP A 8 21.74 20.66 5.39
C ASP A 8 20.60 21.58 4.91
N GLU A 9 20.01 21.31 3.74
CA GLU A 9 18.82 21.99 3.24
C GLU A 9 17.55 21.71 4.08
N MET A 10 17.53 20.62 4.85
CA MET A 10 16.38 20.18 5.64
C MET A 10 16.45 20.61 7.12
N ILE A 11 17.34 21.55 7.49
CA ILE A 11 17.42 22.07 8.86
C ILE A 11 16.18 22.91 9.17
N VAL A 12 15.39 22.47 10.16
CA VAL A 12 14.23 23.22 10.66
C VAL A 12 14.49 23.63 12.11
N LYS A 13 14.42 24.94 12.38
CA LYS A 13 14.67 25.51 13.72
C LYS A 13 16.01 25.03 14.31
N GLY A 14 17.06 24.98 13.50
CA GLY A 14 18.40 24.53 13.93
C GLY A 14 18.55 23.02 14.12
N HIS A 15 17.50 22.22 13.91
CA HIS A 15 17.56 20.77 14.05
C HIS A 15 17.83 20.13 12.69
N ARG A 16 19.03 19.53 12.57
CA ARG A 16 19.44 18.79 11.38
C ARG A 16 18.91 17.35 11.43
N PRO A 17 18.22 16.86 10.39
CA PRO A 17 17.75 15.48 10.35
C PRO A 17 18.92 14.49 10.24
N ARG A 18 18.73 13.29 10.80
CA ARG A 18 19.70 12.19 10.75
C ARG A 18 19.54 11.31 9.50
N VAL A 19 18.35 11.32 8.92
CA VAL A 19 17.96 10.50 7.77
C VAL A 19 17.06 11.34 6.87
N ALA A 20 17.24 11.20 5.56
CA ALA A 20 16.32 11.70 4.55
C ALA A 20 15.99 10.57 3.58
N MET A 21 14.77 10.56 3.05
CA MET A 21 14.33 9.62 2.04
C MET A 21 13.79 10.39 0.84
N ILE A 22 14.34 10.10 -0.34
CA ILE A 22 13.86 10.68 -1.59
C ILE A 22 12.83 9.74 -2.18
N VAL A 23 11.59 10.22 -2.31
CA VAL A 23 10.53 9.49 -3.01
C VAL A 23 10.52 9.96 -4.46
N LYS A 24 11.05 9.13 -5.36
CA LYS A 24 10.89 9.33 -6.80
C LYS A 24 9.55 8.74 -7.22
N ILE A 25 8.77 9.55 -7.92
CA ILE A 25 7.46 9.13 -8.43
C ILE A 25 7.68 8.75 -9.89
N ASP A 26 7.56 7.48 -10.21
CA ASP A 26 7.72 6.98 -11.59
C ASP A 26 6.42 7.18 -12.40
N GLU A 27 5.26 7.05 -11.76
CA GLU A 27 3.95 7.24 -12.41
C GLU A 27 2.89 7.71 -11.40
N VAL A 28 1.92 8.50 -11.88
CA VAL A 28 0.78 8.99 -11.08
C VAL A 28 -0.53 8.55 -11.72
N PHE A 29 -1.26 7.69 -11.02
CA PHE A 29 -2.60 7.29 -11.44
C PHE A 29 -3.66 8.22 -10.83
N HIS A 30 -4.43 8.87 -11.69
CA HIS A 30 -5.55 9.70 -11.26
C HIS A 30 -6.74 8.81 -10.87
N HIS A 31 -6.93 8.61 -9.57
CA HIS A 31 -8.20 8.16 -9.06
C HIS A 31 -9.15 9.37 -8.92
N ARG A 32 -10.46 9.17 -9.11
CA ARG A 32 -11.44 10.25 -8.87
C ARG A 32 -11.35 10.65 -7.39
N SER A 33 -10.91 11.88 -7.05
CA SER A 33 -10.70 12.31 -5.65
C SER A 33 -11.96 12.16 -4.78
N LYS A 34 -13.14 12.32 -5.40
CA LYS A 34 -14.43 12.07 -4.75
C LYS A 34 -14.64 10.61 -4.32
N ALA A 35 -13.95 9.64 -4.93
CA ALA A 35 -14.02 8.23 -4.52
C ALA A 35 -13.37 8.00 -3.15
N PHE A 36 -12.25 8.66 -2.87
CA PHE A 36 -11.55 8.57 -1.57
C PHE A 36 -12.33 9.26 -0.45
N LEU A 37 -13.03 10.37 -0.77
CA LEU A 37 -13.94 11.01 0.17
C LEU A 37 -15.16 10.13 0.47
N ARG A 38 -15.76 9.50 -0.55
CA ARG A 38 -16.91 8.60 -0.37
C ARG A 38 -16.56 7.28 0.33
N SER A 39 -15.33 6.79 0.17
CA SER A 39 -14.92 5.53 0.80
C SER A 39 -14.57 5.67 2.28
N ALA A 40 -14.58 6.89 2.83
CA ALA A 40 -14.18 7.16 4.20
C ALA A 40 -12.82 6.49 4.56
N LEU A 41 -11.89 6.45 3.58
CA LEU A 41 -10.62 5.71 3.71
C LEU A 41 -9.76 6.20 4.87
N ARG A 42 -10.03 7.36 5.47
CA ARG A 42 -9.30 7.87 6.63
C ARG A 42 -10.02 7.63 7.97
N ASN A 43 -11.18 6.97 7.98
CA ASN A 43 -11.94 6.65 9.18
C ASN A 43 -12.00 5.11 9.38
N PRO A 44 -11.02 4.52 10.10
CA PRO A 44 -10.92 3.07 10.27
C PRO A 44 -12.17 2.42 10.84
N GLU A 45 -12.91 3.14 11.70
CA GLU A 45 -14.15 2.64 12.32
C GLU A 45 -15.27 2.35 11.31
N THR A 46 -15.19 2.94 10.11
CA THR A 46 -16.16 2.71 9.03
C THR A 46 -15.76 1.57 8.09
N TRP A 47 -14.60 0.95 8.31
CA TRP A 47 -14.14 -0.12 7.45
C TRP A 47 -14.82 -1.43 7.83
N HIS A 48 -15.44 -2.07 6.84
CA HIS A 48 -16.01 -3.40 6.98
C HIS A 48 -15.19 -4.37 6.12
N PRO A 49 -14.07 -4.90 6.63
CA PRO A 49 -13.17 -5.75 5.84
C PRO A 49 -13.88 -7.01 5.30
N ASP A 50 -14.88 -7.50 6.03
CA ASP A 50 -15.67 -8.68 5.63
C ASP A 50 -16.78 -8.36 4.62
N ALA A 51 -17.03 -7.09 4.29
CA ALA A 51 -18.04 -6.69 3.31
C ALA A 51 -17.62 -6.99 1.86
N VAL A 52 -16.35 -7.32 1.63
CA VAL A 52 -15.82 -7.69 0.32
C VAL A 52 -15.41 -9.16 0.28
N PRO A 53 -15.47 -9.82 -0.90
CA PRO A 53 -15.00 -11.19 -1.03
C PRO A 53 -13.53 -11.34 -0.63
N SER A 54 -13.16 -12.54 -0.20
CA SER A 54 -11.77 -12.87 0.12
C SER A 54 -10.83 -12.58 -1.05
N ARG A 55 -9.54 -12.31 -0.75
CA ARG A 55 -8.52 -12.03 -1.77
C ARG A 55 -8.43 -13.11 -2.87
N PRO A 56 -8.49 -14.41 -2.56
CA PRO A 56 -8.59 -15.48 -3.56
C PRO A 56 -9.77 -15.32 -4.52
N ARG A 57 -10.96 -15.03 -3.99
CA ARG A 57 -12.18 -14.83 -4.79
C ARG A 57 -12.09 -13.62 -5.70
N ILE A 58 -11.53 -12.51 -5.20
CA ILE A 58 -11.28 -11.32 -6.01
C ILE A 58 -10.27 -11.62 -7.13
N ALA A 59 -9.17 -12.31 -6.83
CA ALA A 59 -8.16 -12.67 -7.83
C ALA A 59 -8.74 -13.55 -8.94
N LYS A 60 -9.48 -14.62 -8.56
CA LYS A 60 -10.17 -15.51 -9.50
C LYS A 60 -11.11 -14.76 -10.44
N GLY A 61 -11.86 -13.79 -9.91
CA GLY A 61 -12.84 -13.02 -10.68
C GLY A 61 -12.26 -11.93 -11.59
N LEU A 62 -11.03 -11.45 -11.34
CA LEU A 62 -10.51 -10.26 -12.03
C LEU A 62 -9.25 -10.50 -12.87
N TYR A 63 -8.26 -11.23 -12.36
CA TYR A 63 -6.92 -11.24 -12.97
C TYR A 63 -6.14 -12.57 -12.83
N ARG A 64 -6.69 -13.59 -12.17
CA ARG A 64 -6.16 -14.97 -12.12
C ARG A 64 -7.28 -16.01 -12.24
N PRO A 65 -8.01 -16.08 -13.37
CA PRO A 65 -9.14 -16.98 -13.51
C PRO A 65 -8.75 -18.46 -13.67
N GLU A 66 -7.51 -18.81 -14.02
CA GLU A 66 -7.09 -20.18 -14.32
C GLU A 66 -6.91 -21.09 -13.08
N PRO A 67 -6.16 -20.70 -12.02
CA PRO A 67 -5.84 -21.60 -10.92
C PRO A 67 -7.08 -22.08 -10.15
N ASP A 68 -7.04 -23.28 -9.58
CA ASP A 68 -8.15 -23.79 -8.77
C ASP A 68 -8.37 -22.93 -7.51
N PRO A 69 -9.62 -22.71 -7.03
CA PRO A 69 -9.86 -21.93 -5.82
C PRO A 69 -9.08 -22.44 -4.60
N ALA A 70 -8.85 -23.76 -4.45
CA ALA A 70 -8.06 -24.28 -3.34
C ALA A 70 -6.58 -23.85 -3.41
N GLU A 71 -6.02 -23.74 -4.62
CA GLU A 71 -4.65 -23.24 -4.83
C GLU A 71 -4.56 -21.75 -4.49
N LEU A 72 -5.57 -20.95 -4.87
CA LEU A 72 -5.62 -19.53 -4.53
C LEU A 72 -5.77 -19.32 -3.02
N GLU A 73 -6.63 -20.10 -2.35
CA GLU A 73 -6.79 -20.05 -0.89
C GLU A 73 -5.50 -20.46 -0.16
N ALA A 74 -4.78 -21.47 -0.66
CA ALA A 74 -3.47 -21.83 -0.11
C ALA A 74 -2.42 -20.72 -0.30
N HIS A 75 -2.40 -20.08 -1.48
CA HIS A 75 -1.46 -19.01 -1.80
C HIS A 75 -1.65 -17.75 -0.96
N TYR A 76 -2.91 -17.37 -0.67
CA TYR A 76 -3.23 -16.16 0.11
C TYR A 76 -3.48 -16.40 1.61
N ARG A 77 -3.14 -17.59 2.13
CA ARG A 77 -3.26 -17.93 3.56
C ARG A 77 -2.46 -16.92 4.42
N PRO A 78 -2.88 -16.62 5.68
CA PRO A 78 -2.18 -15.69 6.57
C PRO A 78 -0.65 -15.80 6.63
N ALA A 79 -0.08 -17.01 6.55
CA ALA A 79 1.37 -17.22 6.49
C ALA A 79 2.07 -16.49 5.32
N TYR A 80 1.35 -16.24 4.22
CA TYR A 80 1.83 -15.42 3.09
C TYR A 80 2.09 -13.97 3.48
N ALA A 81 1.32 -13.41 4.43
CA ALA A 81 1.55 -12.06 4.94
C ALA A 81 2.85 -11.97 5.78
N GLU A 82 3.28 -13.08 6.39
CA GLU A 82 4.52 -13.16 7.17
C GLU A 82 5.77 -13.40 6.33
N THR A 83 5.62 -13.83 5.06
CA THR A 83 6.77 -14.16 4.19
C THR A 83 7.35 -12.94 3.44
N ARG A 84 6.93 -11.72 3.80
CA ARG A 84 7.50 -10.46 3.27
C ARG A 84 8.33 -9.77 4.35
N HIS A 85 9.56 -10.25 4.53
CA HIS A 85 10.65 -9.52 5.17
C HIS A 85 11.70 -9.16 4.13
#